data_AF-M5S5Z0-F1
#
_entry.id   AF-M5S5Z0-F1
#
_cell.length_a   1.000
_cell.length_b   1.000
_cell.length_c   1.000
_cell.angle_alpha   90.00
_cell.angle_beta   90.00
_cell.angle_gamma   90.00
#
_symmetry.space_group_name_H-M   'P 1'
#
loop_
_entity.id
_entity.type
_entity.pdbx_description
1 polymer ?
#
loop_
_entity_poly.entity_id
_entity_poly.type
_entity_poly.pdbx_seq_one_letter_code
_entity_poly.pdbx_strand_id
1 'polypeptide(L)'
;MNDNFNLPAPPNFRGLHPDLPIRIYQRHLPHWRQVGASYFVTFRLADSIPQQQLQALKRWREIWERNNPEPRSESQWKELAREITSKTERWLDDGYGACELEQPQIATLMRDSLLKFQDDRYFVSCFEIMPNHVHVVMK
;
A
#
# COMPACT_ATOMS: atom_id res chain seq x y z
N MET A 1 11.32 -19.45 17.42
CA MET A 1 12.09 -18.66 16.43
C MET A 1 11.33 -17.35 16.25
N ASN A 2 11.64 -16.28 16.98
CA ASN A 2 10.74 -15.12 17.02
C ASN A 2 11.45 -13.79 17.36
N ASP A 3 12.56 -13.49 16.69
CA ASP A 3 13.28 -12.21 16.90
C ASP A 3 13.52 -11.39 15.61
N ASN A 4 13.08 -11.85 14.43
CA ASN A 4 13.49 -11.25 13.14
C ASN A 4 12.52 -10.24 12.51
N PHE A 5 11.45 -9.82 13.18
CA PHE A 5 10.46 -8.91 12.56
C PHE A 5 10.80 -7.42 12.68
N ASN A 6 11.79 -7.04 13.49
CA ASN A 6 12.21 -5.64 13.67
C ASN A 6 13.68 -5.43 13.26
N LEU A 7 14.05 -5.89 12.07
CA LEU A 7 15.38 -5.61 11.51
C LEU A 7 15.54 -4.10 11.26
N PRO A 8 16.76 -3.55 11.39
CA PRO A 8 17.01 -2.18 10.99
C PRO A 8 16.61 -1.99 9.53
N ALA A 9 16.10 -0.79 9.21
CA ALA A 9 15.76 -0.46 7.85
C ALA A 9 16.98 -0.68 6.93
N PRO A 10 16.78 -1.22 5.71
CA PRO A 10 17.89 -1.51 4.83
C PRO A 10 18.66 -0.23 4.47
N PRO A 11 19.96 -0.33 4.12
CA PRO A 11 20.73 0.82 3.68
C PRO A 11 19.99 1.63 2.61
N ASN A 12 19.99 2.96 2.76
CA ASN A 12 19.30 3.92 1.88
C ASN A 12 17.76 3.95 1.97
N PHE A 13 17.12 3.16 2.84
CA PHE A 13 15.71 3.35 3.15
C PHE A 13 15.51 4.70 3.84
N ARG A 14 14.54 5.48 3.34
CA ARG A 14 14.17 6.75 3.95
C ARG A 14 12.67 6.91 3.91
N GLY A 15 12.00 6.72 5.05
CA GLY A 15 10.58 7.02 5.16
C GLY A 15 10.27 8.51 4.97
N LEU A 16 8.99 8.85 5.06
CA LEU A 16 8.54 10.24 5.09
C LEU A 16 9.22 10.98 6.26
N HIS A 17 9.91 12.07 5.95
CA HIS A 17 10.54 12.94 6.94
C HIS A 17 9.69 14.20 7.15
N PRO A 18 9.06 14.40 8.32
CA PRO A 18 8.11 15.51 8.53
C PRO A 18 8.72 16.90 8.28
N ASP A 19 9.98 17.10 8.63
CA ASP A 19 10.64 18.42 8.52
C ASP A 19 11.17 18.77 7.12
N LEU A 20 11.03 17.88 6.13
CA LEU A 20 11.57 18.09 4.79
C LEU A 20 10.45 18.40 3.78
N PRO A 21 10.70 19.27 2.78
CA PRO A 21 9.67 19.70 1.85
C PRO A 21 8.97 18.54 1.14
N ILE A 22 7.64 18.60 1.11
CA ILE A 22 6.80 17.71 0.29
C ILE A 22 6.29 18.54 -0.88
N ARG A 23 6.59 18.09 -2.10
CA ARG A 23 6.01 18.65 -3.31
C ARG A 23 4.66 17.99 -3.56
N ILE A 24 3.59 18.79 -3.51
CA ILE A 24 2.23 18.35 -3.81
C ILE A 24 1.83 18.92 -5.17
N TYR A 25 1.36 18.06 -6.07
CA TYR A 25 0.83 18.46 -7.38
C TYR A 25 -0.26 17.48 -7.83
N GLN A 26 -1.05 17.87 -8.81
CA GLN A 26 -2.15 17.05 -9.32
C GLN A 26 -1.96 16.74 -10.80
N ARG A 27 -2.27 15.50 -11.20
CA ARG A 27 -2.53 15.13 -12.60
C ARG A 27 -3.96 14.60 -12.68
N HIS A 28 -4.14 13.30 -12.91
CA HIS A 28 -5.45 12.64 -12.76
C HIS A 28 -5.78 12.42 -11.27
N LEU A 29 -4.78 12.12 -10.45
CA LEU A 29 -4.88 11.97 -9.00
C LEU A 29 -3.86 12.90 -8.31
N PRO A 30 -4.03 13.21 -7.01
CA PRO A 30 -3.04 13.96 -6.24
C PRO A 30 -1.74 13.14 -6.10
N HIS A 31 -0.61 13.82 -6.24
CA HIS A 31 0.73 13.25 -6.07
C HIS A 31 1.46 13.98 -4.95
N TRP A 32 1.99 13.22 -4.00
CA TRP A 32 2.78 13.72 -2.89
C TRP A 32 4.19 13.17 -3.06
N ARG A 33 5.18 14.05 -3.23
CA ARG A 33 6.56 13.65 -3.49
C ARG A 33 7.52 14.34 -2.53
N GLN A 34 8.22 13.55 -1.74
CA GLN A 34 9.40 13.97 -0.99
C GLN A 34 10.66 13.44 -1.66
N VAL A 35 11.66 14.31 -1.85
CA VAL A 35 12.93 13.96 -2.50
C VAL A 35 13.68 12.94 -1.65
N GLY A 36 14.04 11.82 -2.28
CA GLY A 36 14.82 10.75 -1.67
C GLY A 36 14.04 9.82 -0.74
N ALA A 37 12.72 10.00 -0.60
CA ALA A 37 11.88 9.11 0.18
C ALA A 37 11.65 7.77 -0.53
N SER A 38 11.58 6.70 0.24
CA SER A 38 11.11 5.38 -0.13
C SER A 38 9.59 5.31 0.07
N TYR A 39 8.90 4.76 -0.91
CA TYR A 39 7.45 4.60 -0.93
C TYR A 39 7.10 3.12 -0.84
N PHE A 40 6.08 2.82 -0.03
CA PHE A 40 5.40 1.53 -0.05
C PHE A 40 4.14 1.68 -0.90
N VAL A 41 4.16 1.10 -2.10
CA VAL A 41 3.09 1.17 -3.07
C VAL A 41 2.36 -0.17 -3.07
N THR A 42 1.04 -0.13 -2.87
CA THR A 42 0.20 -1.31 -2.91
C THR A 42 -0.94 -1.12 -3.91
N PHE A 43 -1.30 -2.19 -4.61
CA PHE A 43 -2.47 -2.22 -5.46
C PHE A 43 -3.03 -3.63 -5.54
N ARG A 44 -4.29 -3.74 -5.98
CA ARG A 44 -5.03 -4.99 -6.05
C ARG A 44 -5.85 -5.08 -7.33
N LEU A 45 -6.20 -6.29 -7.73
CA LEU A 45 -7.19 -6.51 -8.79
C LEU A 45 -8.56 -5.98 -8.33
N ALA A 46 -9.37 -5.48 -9.27
CA ALA A 46 -10.60 -4.77 -8.93
C ALA A 46 -11.60 -5.62 -8.13
N ASP A 47 -11.67 -6.91 -8.44
CA ASP A 47 -12.56 -7.92 -7.89
C ASP A 47 -11.98 -8.70 -6.69
N SER A 48 -10.76 -8.36 -6.25
CA SER A 48 -10.05 -9.10 -5.20
C SER A 48 -10.63 -8.96 -3.78
N ILE A 49 -11.54 -8.00 -3.57
CA ILE A 49 -12.26 -7.84 -2.32
C ILE A 49 -13.74 -7.89 -2.66
N PRO A 50 -14.52 -8.83 -2.11
CA PRO A 50 -15.91 -8.93 -2.47
C PRO A 50 -16.69 -7.68 -2.03
N GLN A 51 -17.74 -7.36 -2.77
CA GLN A 51 -18.44 -6.07 -2.63
C GLN A 51 -18.99 -5.87 -1.21
N GLN A 52 -19.43 -6.93 -0.53
CA GLN A 52 -19.96 -6.85 0.82
C GLN A 52 -18.90 -6.38 1.83
N GLN A 53 -17.66 -6.85 1.70
CA GLN A 53 -16.50 -6.44 2.51
C GLN A 53 -16.15 -4.98 2.26
N LEU A 54 -16.13 -4.54 0.99
CA LEU A 54 -15.93 -3.12 0.65
C LEU A 54 -16.99 -2.22 1.27
N GLN A 55 -18.27 -2.61 1.21
CA GLN A 55 -19.35 -1.87 1.87
C GLN A 55 -19.23 -1.90 3.39
N ALA A 56 -18.70 -2.98 3.97
CA ALA A 56 -18.43 -3.06 5.41
C ALA A 56 -17.33 -2.06 5.82
N LEU A 57 -16.25 -1.91 5.05
CA LEU A 57 -15.21 -0.91 5.33
C LEU A 57 -15.75 0.51 5.26
N LYS A 58 -16.56 0.82 4.24
CA LYS A 58 -17.19 2.14 4.10
C LYS A 58 -18.07 2.46 5.30
N ARG A 59 -18.97 1.55 5.68
CA ARG A 59 -19.84 1.72 6.86
C ARG A 59 -19.04 1.85 8.15
N TRP A 60 -17.98 1.06 8.32
CA TRP A 60 -17.12 1.16 9.49
C TRP A 60 -16.46 2.53 9.59
N ARG A 61 -15.89 3.03 8.49
CA ARG A 61 -15.30 4.37 8.43
C ARG A 61 -16.34 5.46 8.76
N GLU A 62 -17.54 5.38 8.17
CA GLU A 62 -18.62 6.33 8.44
C GLU A 62 -19.06 6.34 9.91
N ILE A 63 -19.19 5.17 10.54
CA ILE A 63 -19.51 5.04 11.97
C ILE A 63 -18.39 5.62 12.82
N TRP A 64 -17.13 5.31 12.50
CA TRP A 64 -15.97 5.83 13.21
C TRP A 64 -15.91 7.36 13.11
N GLU A 65 -16.11 7.92 11.92
CA GLU A 65 -16.11 9.38 11.69
C GLU A 65 -17.23 10.09 12.45
N ARG A 66 -18.39 9.46 12.61
CA ARG A 66 -19.50 9.97 13.44
C ARG A 66 -19.19 9.94 14.93
N ASN A 67 -18.50 8.91 15.40
CA ASN A 67 -18.11 8.75 16.80
C ASN A 67 -16.85 9.56 17.16
N ASN A 68 -16.08 10.00 16.15
CA ASN A 68 -14.88 10.82 16.29
C ASN A 68 -15.05 12.10 15.47
N PRO A 69 -15.86 13.07 15.95
CA PRO A 69 -16.04 14.35 15.28
C PRO A 69 -14.74 15.14 15.23
N GLU A 70 -14.65 16.11 14.32
CA GLU A 70 -13.47 16.97 14.19
C GLU A 70 -13.30 17.93 15.38
N PRO A 71 -12.06 18.33 15.72
CA PRO A 71 -10.80 17.92 15.10
C PRO A 71 -10.31 16.53 15.58
N ARG A 72 -9.70 15.76 14.68
CA ARG A 72 -9.14 14.44 14.97
C ARG A 72 -7.62 14.52 15.11
N SER A 73 -7.07 13.81 16.09
CA SER A 73 -5.63 13.71 16.29
C SER A 73 -4.97 12.85 15.21
N GLU A 74 -3.65 13.02 15.05
CA GLU A 74 -2.85 12.15 14.19
C GLU A 74 -2.88 10.69 14.69
N SER A 75 -2.94 10.46 16.00
CA SER A 75 -3.02 9.12 16.58
C SER A 75 -4.34 8.42 16.20
N GLN A 76 -5.46 9.13 16.23
CA GLN A 76 -6.76 8.60 15.81
C GLN A 76 -6.74 8.18 14.32
N TRP A 77 -6.14 9.01 13.46
CA TRP A 77 -5.98 8.66 12.04
C TRP A 77 -5.09 7.45 11.82
N LYS A 78 -3.97 7.36 12.55
CA LYS A 78 -3.03 6.24 12.46
C LYS A 78 -3.67 4.93 12.93
N GLU A 79 -4.47 4.98 14.00
CA GLU A 79 -5.17 3.81 14.53
C GLU A 79 -6.21 3.30 13.51
N LEU A 80 -7.09 4.17 13.02
CA LEU A 80 -8.07 3.81 12.00
C LEU A 80 -7.40 3.24 10.73
N ALA A 81 -6.34 3.89 10.25
CA ALA A 81 -5.60 3.44 9.07
C ALA A 81 -5.01 2.05 9.30
N ARG A 82 -4.42 1.79 10.47
CA ARG A 82 -3.85 0.48 10.81
C ARG A 82 -4.91 -0.61 10.82
N GLU A 83 -6.07 -0.34 11.42
CA GLU A 83 -7.17 -1.28 11.49
C GLU A 83 -7.75 -1.60 10.10
N ILE A 84 -7.99 -0.58 9.29
CA ILE A 84 -8.48 -0.74 7.91
C ILE A 84 -7.46 -1.52 7.07
N THR A 85 -6.18 -1.15 7.12
CA THR A 85 -5.12 -1.84 6.39
C THR A 85 -5.02 -3.29 6.82
N SER A 86 -4.92 -3.59 8.12
CA SER A 86 -4.79 -4.97 8.62
C SER A 86 -5.96 -5.86 8.19
N LYS A 87 -7.19 -5.32 8.19
CA LYS A 87 -8.37 -6.07 7.76
C LYS A 87 -8.41 -6.27 6.25
N THR A 88 -8.00 -5.25 5.49
CA THR A 88 -7.95 -5.29 4.03
C THR A 88 -6.92 -6.30 3.54
N GLU A 89 -5.70 -6.27 4.08
CA GLU A 89 -4.64 -7.23 3.73
C GLU A 89 -5.08 -8.68 3.99
N ARG A 90 -5.69 -8.95 5.16
CA ARG A 90 -6.23 -10.29 5.46
C ARG A 90 -7.25 -10.77 4.41
N TRP A 91 -8.13 -9.88 3.95
CA TRP A 91 -9.12 -10.26 2.93
C TRP A 91 -8.50 -10.42 1.54
N LEU A 92 -7.38 -9.77 1.26
CA LEU A 92 -6.63 -10.00 0.05
C LEU A 92 -5.98 -11.38 0.07
N ASP A 93 -5.42 -11.78 1.22
CA ASP A 93 -4.84 -13.11 1.45
C ASP A 93 -5.86 -14.25 1.31
N ASP A 94 -7.15 -13.97 1.50
CA ASP A 94 -8.23 -14.96 1.27
C ASP A 94 -8.38 -15.34 -0.22
N GLY A 95 -7.72 -14.63 -1.15
CA GLY A 95 -7.63 -15.04 -2.55
C GLY A 95 -8.94 -14.92 -3.35
N TYR A 96 -9.80 -13.95 -3.02
CA TYR A 96 -11.03 -13.70 -3.79
C TYR A 96 -10.74 -13.09 -5.17
N GLY A 97 -11.74 -13.17 -6.05
CA GLY A 97 -11.71 -12.65 -7.42
C GLY A 97 -11.13 -13.65 -8.42
N ALA A 98 -10.75 -13.16 -9.59
CA ALA A 98 -10.20 -13.96 -10.67
C ALA A 98 -8.75 -14.41 -10.41
N CYS A 99 -8.05 -13.80 -9.46
CA CYS A 99 -6.67 -14.13 -9.11
C CYS A 99 -5.74 -14.22 -10.33
N GLU A 100 -5.88 -13.29 -11.27
CA GLU A 100 -5.15 -13.31 -12.55
C GLU A 100 -3.62 -13.37 -12.37
N LEU A 101 -3.09 -12.85 -11.26
CA LEU A 101 -1.65 -12.87 -10.98
C LEU A 101 -1.16 -14.24 -10.49
N GLU A 102 -2.04 -15.20 -10.21
CA GLU A 102 -1.65 -16.60 -9.93
C GLU A 102 -1.06 -17.26 -11.17
N GLN A 103 -1.46 -16.82 -12.36
CA GLN A 103 -0.93 -17.33 -13.61
C GLN A 103 0.53 -16.88 -13.78
N PRO A 104 1.51 -17.81 -13.90
CA PRO A 104 2.93 -17.45 -13.93
C PRO A 104 3.30 -16.47 -15.04
N GLN A 105 2.58 -16.53 -16.16
CA GLN A 105 2.79 -15.64 -17.32
C GLN A 105 2.42 -14.19 -16.98
N ILE A 106 1.29 -13.99 -16.29
CA ILE A 106 0.81 -12.65 -15.88
C ILE A 106 1.66 -12.12 -14.72
N ALA A 107 2.03 -12.97 -13.75
CA ALA A 107 2.96 -12.60 -12.69
C ALA A 107 4.31 -12.13 -13.25
N THR A 108 4.84 -12.83 -14.26
CA THR A 108 6.08 -12.46 -14.95
C THR A 108 5.93 -11.12 -15.67
N LEU A 109 4.82 -10.90 -16.38
CA LEU A 109 4.53 -9.62 -17.03
C LEU A 109 4.45 -8.47 -16.02
N MET A 110 3.83 -8.71 -14.85
CA MET A 110 3.76 -7.72 -13.77
C MET A 110 5.15 -7.42 -13.22
N ARG A 111 5.95 -8.44 -12.91
CA ARG A 111 7.35 -8.29 -12.48
C ARG A 111 8.16 -7.45 -13.46
N ASP A 112 8.11 -7.78 -14.74
CA ASP A 112 8.87 -7.10 -15.78
C ASP A 112 8.39 -5.65 -15.95
N SER A 113 7.10 -5.39 -15.73
CA SER A 113 6.54 -4.04 -15.72
C SER A 113 7.02 -3.22 -14.52
N LEU A 114 7.12 -3.83 -13.33
CA LEU A 114 7.66 -3.20 -12.13
C LEU A 114 9.15 -2.87 -12.28
N LEU A 115 9.91 -3.71 -12.98
CA LEU A 115 11.36 -3.53 -13.16
C LEU A 115 11.74 -2.77 -14.44
N LYS A 116 10.77 -2.40 -15.28
CA LYS A 116 11.00 -1.79 -16.59
C LYS A 116 11.90 -0.56 -16.58
N PHE A 117 11.81 0.26 -15.53
CA PHE A 117 12.59 1.49 -15.38
C PHE A 117 13.53 1.45 -14.18
N GLN A 118 13.92 0.25 -13.74
CA GLN A 118 14.92 0.05 -12.71
C GLN A 118 16.21 0.81 -13.08
N ASP A 119 16.73 1.57 -12.12
CA ASP A 119 17.96 2.38 -12.23
C ASP A 119 17.92 3.54 -13.25
N ASP A 120 16.79 3.76 -13.93
CA ASP A 120 16.55 4.90 -14.84
C ASP A 120 15.62 5.95 -14.19
N ARG A 121 14.38 5.54 -13.87
CA ARG A 121 13.33 6.47 -13.37
C ARG A 121 13.01 6.31 -11.91
N TYR A 122 13.18 5.09 -11.40
CA TYR A 122 12.98 4.73 -10.01
C TYR A 122 13.86 3.52 -9.68
N PHE A 123 14.00 3.24 -8.39
CA PHE A 123 14.65 2.05 -7.88
C PHE A 123 13.65 1.21 -7.08
N VAL A 124 13.37 0.00 -7.55
CA VAL A 124 12.60 -1.01 -6.82
C VAL A 124 13.55 -1.77 -5.90
N SER A 125 13.27 -1.71 -4.59
CA SER A 125 14.07 -2.41 -3.57
C SER A 125 13.61 -3.84 -3.38
N CYS A 126 12.30 -4.04 -3.29
CA CYS A 126 11.67 -5.35 -3.18
C CYS A 126 10.20 -5.22 -3.56
N PHE A 127 9.60 -6.35 -3.91
CA PHE A 127 8.17 -6.44 -4.18
C PHE A 127 7.68 -7.87 -3.95
N GLU A 128 6.38 -8.01 -3.76
CA GLU A 128 5.66 -9.26 -3.68
C GLU A 128 4.47 -9.21 -4.63
N ILE A 129 4.28 -10.28 -5.40
CA ILE A 129 3.16 -10.45 -6.33
C ILE A 129 2.35 -11.63 -5.81
N MET A 130 1.25 -11.32 -5.14
CA MET A 130 0.26 -12.28 -4.69
C MET A 130 -0.78 -12.52 -5.80
N PRO A 131 -1.58 -13.60 -5.73
CA PRO A 131 -2.58 -13.93 -6.76
C PRO A 131 -3.52 -12.79 -7.18
N ASN A 132 -3.83 -11.87 -6.26
CA ASN A 132 -4.79 -10.79 -6.51
C ASN A 132 -4.31 -9.39 -6.08
N HIS A 133 -3.07 -9.26 -5.58
CA HIS A 133 -2.53 -7.99 -5.11
C HIS A 133 -1.01 -7.94 -5.18
N VAL A 134 -0.46 -6.73 -5.11
CA VAL A 134 0.96 -6.47 -5.25
C VAL A 134 1.39 -5.44 -4.22
N HIS A 135 2.52 -5.71 -3.59
CA HIS A 135 3.19 -4.81 -2.66
C HIS A 135 4.59 -4.48 -3.21
N VAL A 136 4.97 -3.21 -3.20
CA VAL A 136 6.26 -2.75 -3.77
C VAL A 136 6.89 -1.71 -2.86
N VAL A 137 8.17 -1.86 -2.57
CA VAL A 137 9.00 -0.82 -1.96
C VAL A 137 9.90 -0.23 -3.04
N MET A 138 9.75 1.07 -3.30
CA MET A 138 10.52 1.76 -4.34
C MET A 138 10.93 3.19 -3.95
N LYS A 139 11.86 3.77 -4.70
CA LYS A 139 12.40 5.12 -4.51
C LYS A 139 12.45 5.88 -5.83
#